data_AF-A0A0Q6JUN1-F1
#
_entry.id   AF-A0A0Q6JUN1-F1
#
_cell.length_a   1.000
_cell.length_b   1.000
_cell.length_c   1.000
_cell.angle_alpha   90.00
_cell.angle_beta   90.00
_cell.angle_gamma   90.00
#
_symmetry.space_group_name_H-M   'P 1'
#
loop_
_entity.id
_entity.type
_entity.pdbx_description
1 polymer ?
#
loop_
_entity_poly.entity_id
_entity_poly.type
_entity_poly.pdbx_seq_one_letter_code
_entity_poly.pdbx_strand_id
1 'polypeptide(L)'
;MTGHAGEGVVSGIKASIVGALVLDGFLCAVTAVLFLPLYLGQTPFPVSGILAGVINVVLVRVAFSVSRNVSRAALPIAGFFAGLLLAMFGGPGGDVLLLSDWRTLVLIAGGVFPPVVQLFSLRFAQFDQLGAAARQP
;
A
#
# COMPACT_ATOMS: atom_id res chain seq x y z
N MET A 1 -8.12 -35.99 12.89
CA MET A 1 -6.79 -35.74 12.29
C MET A 1 -6.80 -34.81 11.07
N THR A 2 -7.96 -34.35 10.57
CA THR A 2 -8.09 -33.46 9.39
C THR A 2 -7.98 -31.95 9.68
N GLY A 3 -7.93 -31.55 10.96
CA GLY A 3 -7.88 -30.13 11.36
C GLY A 3 -6.57 -29.41 11.00
N HIS A 4 -5.41 -30.01 11.31
CA HIS A 4 -4.11 -29.36 11.13
C HIS A 4 -3.71 -29.15 9.66
N ALA A 5 -4.12 -30.05 8.77
CA ALA A 5 -3.88 -29.88 7.33
C ALA A 5 -4.71 -28.73 6.74
N GLY A 6 -5.99 -28.61 7.14
CA GLY A 6 -6.87 -27.54 6.69
C GLY A 6 -6.43 -26.15 7.19
N GLU A 7 -6.01 -26.04 8.44
CA GLU A 7 -5.50 -24.79 9.00
C GLU A 7 -4.21 -24.31 8.31
N GLY A 8 -3.31 -25.25 7.99
CA GLY A 8 -2.08 -24.96 7.25
C GLY A 8 -2.36 -24.40 5.85
N VAL A 9 -3.30 -25.02 5.12
CA VAL A 9 -3.72 -24.56 3.79
C VAL A 9 -4.35 -23.16 3.84
N VAL A 10 -5.27 -22.91 4.77
CA VAL A 10 -5.92 -21.60 4.91
C VAL A 10 -4.91 -20.51 5.28
N SER A 11 -3.96 -20.81 6.17
CA SER A 11 -2.88 -19.88 6.51
C SER A 11 -1.99 -19.57 5.30
N GLY A 12 -1.64 -20.60 4.51
CA GLY A 12 -0.90 -20.46 3.26
C GLY A 12 -1.63 -19.56 2.24
N ILE A 13 -2.94 -19.75 2.07
CA ILE A 13 -3.77 -18.91 1.18
C ILE A 13 -3.80 -17.46 1.66
N LYS A 14 -3.98 -17.22 2.97
CA LYS A 14 -3.95 -15.86 3.52
C LYS A 14 -2.60 -15.18 3.28
N ALA A 15 -1.51 -15.92 3.43
CA ALA A 15 -0.16 -15.42 3.18
C ALA A 15 0.06 -15.11 1.69
N SER A 16 -0.39 -15.96 0.78
CA SER A 16 -0.26 -15.72 -0.66
C SER A 16 -1.06 -14.50 -1.13
N ILE A 17 -2.28 -14.32 -0.60
CA ILE A 17 -3.10 -13.12 -0.88
C ILE A 17 -2.37 -11.85 -0.41
N VAL A 18 -1.82 -11.85 0.80
CA VAL A 18 -1.03 -10.71 1.30
C VAL A 18 0.21 -10.49 0.44
N GLY A 19 0.91 -11.55 0.04
CA GLY A 19 2.06 -11.46 -0.87
C GLY A 19 1.69 -10.84 -2.23
N ALA A 20 0.57 -11.24 -2.81
CA ALA A 20 0.05 -10.66 -4.06
C ALA A 20 -0.27 -9.17 -3.88
N LEU A 21 -0.92 -8.78 -2.77
CA LEU A 21 -1.21 -7.37 -2.45
C LEU A 21 0.07 -6.53 -2.28
N VAL A 22 1.17 -7.12 -1.79
CA VAL A 22 2.49 -6.46 -1.73
C VAL A 22 3.05 -6.22 -3.11
N LEU A 23 3.00 -7.24 -3.97
CA LEU A 23 3.41 -7.11 -5.36
C LEU A 23 2.55 -6.07 -6.10
N ASP A 24 1.24 -6.04 -5.87
CA ASP A 24 0.33 -5.06 -6.45
C ASP A 24 0.66 -3.63 -5.98
N GLY A 25 1.02 -3.45 -4.70
CA GLY A 25 1.52 -2.16 -4.20
C GLY A 25 2.78 -1.71 -4.93
N PHE A 26 3.73 -2.62 -5.15
CA PHE A 26 4.94 -2.37 -5.94
C PHE A 26 4.60 -1.99 -7.39
N LEU A 27 3.76 -2.78 -8.06
CA LEU A 27 3.34 -2.51 -9.44
C LEU A 27 2.58 -1.18 -9.55
N CYS A 28 1.74 -0.86 -8.56
CA CYS A 28 1.05 0.42 -8.47
C CYS A 28 2.03 1.59 -8.42
N ALA A 29 3.14 1.49 -7.66
CA ALA A 29 4.17 2.52 -7.64
C ALA A 29 4.84 2.66 -9.01
N VAL A 30 5.27 1.55 -9.62
CA VAL A 30 5.91 1.56 -10.94
C VAL A 30 4.99 2.22 -11.97
N THR A 31 3.73 1.80 -12.06
CA THR A 31 2.76 2.40 -12.99
C THR A 31 2.53 3.88 -12.64
N ALA A 32 2.39 4.24 -11.37
CA ALA A 32 2.13 5.62 -10.99
C ALA A 32 3.29 6.57 -11.34
N VAL A 33 4.53 6.11 -11.23
CA VAL A 33 5.73 6.85 -11.66
C VAL A 33 5.76 7.00 -13.18
N LEU A 34 5.47 5.93 -13.93
CA LEU A 34 5.43 5.97 -15.40
C LEU A 34 4.37 6.94 -15.94
N PHE A 35 3.26 7.11 -15.23
CA PHE A 35 2.19 8.04 -15.58
C PHE A 35 2.34 9.43 -14.92
N LEU A 36 3.41 9.67 -14.16
CA LEU A 36 3.67 10.96 -13.54
C LEU A 36 3.90 12.12 -14.53
N PRO A 37 4.53 11.92 -15.71
CA PRO A 37 4.64 12.95 -16.73
C PRO A 37 3.41 12.99 -17.66
N LEU A 38 2.20 12.75 -17.14
CA LEU A 38 0.97 12.95 -17.91
C LEU A 38 0.66 14.44 -18.04
N TYR A 39 0.32 14.87 -19.25
CA TYR A 39 -0.02 16.26 -19.55
C TYR A 39 -1.41 16.37 -20.16
N LEU A 40 -2.14 17.42 -19.80
CA LEU A 40 -3.35 17.87 -20.48
C LEU A 40 -2.99 19.14 -21.26
N GLY A 41 -2.72 18.97 -22.55
CA GLY A 41 -2.13 20.03 -23.37
C GLY A 41 -0.71 20.36 -22.89
N GLN A 42 -0.52 21.57 -22.37
CA GLN A 42 0.76 22.04 -21.81
C GLN A 42 0.83 21.96 -20.28
N THR A 43 -0.28 21.63 -19.62
CA THR A 43 -0.36 21.62 -18.15
C THR A 43 -0.08 20.22 -17.61
N PRO A 44 0.86 20.05 -16.68
CA PRO A 44 1.10 18.75 -16.05
C PRO A 44 -0.07 18.33 -15.16
N PHE A 45 -0.46 17.06 -15.27
CA PHE A 45 -1.63 16.50 -14.60
C PHE A 45 -1.27 15.22 -13.82
N PRO A 46 -0.76 15.35 -12.57
CA PRO A 46 -0.24 14.24 -11.76
C PRO A 46 -1.35 13.39 -11.12
N VAL A 47 -2.33 12.97 -11.92
CA VAL A 47 -3.49 12.19 -11.46
C VAL A 47 -3.10 10.81 -10.93
N SER A 48 -1.97 10.26 -11.39
CA SER A 48 -1.45 8.98 -10.92
C SER A 48 -1.17 8.97 -9.41
N GLY A 49 -0.77 10.10 -8.82
CA GLY A 49 -0.54 10.20 -7.38
C GLY A 49 -1.81 10.07 -6.54
N ILE A 50 -2.91 10.64 -7.03
CA ILE A 50 -4.22 10.54 -6.38
C ILE A 50 -4.76 9.11 -6.54
N LEU A 51 -4.67 8.54 -7.74
CA LEU A 51 -5.11 7.17 -8.02
C LEU A 51 -4.32 6.15 -7.20
N ALA A 52 -3.00 6.32 -7.06
CA ALA A 52 -2.16 5.49 -6.20
C ALA A 52 -2.65 5.49 -4.74
N GLY A 53 -3.09 6.64 -4.23
CA GLY A 53 -3.69 6.74 -2.90
C GLY A 53 -4.95 5.91 -2.73
N VAL A 54 -5.87 6.01 -3.69
CA VAL A 54 -7.11 5.22 -3.71
C VAL A 54 -6.80 3.73 -3.76
N ILE A 55 -5.88 3.32 -4.64
CA ILE A 55 -5.47 1.92 -4.78
C ILE A 55 -4.85 1.43 -3.47
N ASN A 56 -3.92 2.16 -2.87
CA ASN A 56 -3.28 1.74 -1.62
C ASN A 56 -4.28 1.63 -0.45
N VAL A 57 -5.29 2.50 -0.37
CA VAL A 57 -6.38 2.38 0.63
C VAL A 57 -7.17 1.07 0.42
N VAL A 58 -7.44 0.69 -0.83
CA VAL A 58 -8.10 -0.57 -1.15
C VAL A 58 -7.21 -1.75 -0.77
N LEU A 59 -5.93 -1.73 -1.15
CA LEU A 59 -4.96 -2.78 -0.84
C LEU A 59 -4.84 -3.02 0.68
N VAL A 60 -4.70 -1.94 1.46
CA VAL A 60 -4.65 -2.01 2.93
C VAL A 60 -5.95 -2.57 3.50
N ARG A 61 -7.11 -2.13 2.99
CA ARG A 61 -8.42 -2.63 3.45
C ARG A 61 -8.55 -4.13 3.21
N VAL A 62 -8.16 -4.60 2.03
CA VAL A 62 -8.21 -6.03 1.68
C VAL A 62 -7.21 -6.81 2.53
N ALA A 63 -5.96 -6.34 2.65
CA ALA A 63 -4.94 -6.98 3.47
C ALA A 63 -5.37 -7.10 4.95
N PHE A 64 -6.02 -6.08 5.50
CA PHE A 64 -6.58 -6.13 6.85
C PHE A 64 -7.74 -7.13 6.96
N SER A 65 -8.64 -7.19 5.97
CA SER A 65 -9.79 -8.10 5.98
C SER A 65 -9.37 -9.58 6.05
N VAL A 66 -8.26 -9.93 5.39
CA VAL A 66 -7.72 -11.29 5.29
C VAL A 66 -6.83 -11.65 6.50
N SER A 67 -5.98 -10.71 6.94
CA SER A 67 -5.00 -10.97 7.99
C SER A 67 -5.50 -10.67 9.41
N ARG A 68 -6.51 -9.79 9.55
CA ARG A 68 -6.99 -9.21 10.81
C ARG A 68 -5.88 -8.61 11.69
N ASN A 69 -4.76 -8.24 11.07
CA ASN A 69 -3.58 -7.72 11.74
C ASN A 69 -3.13 -6.42 11.06
N VAL A 70 -3.06 -5.33 11.83
CA VAL A 70 -2.74 -3.99 11.30
C VAL A 70 -1.32 -3.95 10.71
N SER A 71 -0.35 -4.61 11.32
CA SER A 71 1.03 -4.65 10.82
C SER A 71 1.12 -5.37 9.47
N ARG A 72 0.42 -6.49 9.30
CA ARG A 72 0.36 -7.19 8.00
C ARG A 72 -0.41 -6.41 6.95
N ALA A 73 -1.43 -5.66 7.36
CA ALA A 73 -2.20 -4.79 6.46
C ALA A 73 -1.37 -3.64 5.88
N ALA A 74 -0.26 -3.26 6.51
CA ALA A 74 0.64 -2.22 6.03
C ALA A 74 1.64 -2.71 4.97
N LEU A 75 1.80 -4.03 4.78
CA LEU A 75 2.78 -4.59 3.85
C LEU A 75 2.62 -4.10 2.40
N PRO A 76 1.40 -3.92 1.84
CA PRO A 76 1.23 -3.36 0.50
C PRO A 76 1.87 -1.97 0.33
N ILE A 77 1.81 -1.13 1.37
CA ILE A 77 2.46 0.18 1.38
C ILE A 77 3.98 0.02 1.30
N ALA A 78 4.56 -0.99 1.97
CA ALA A 78 5.98 -1.29 1.86
C ALA A 78 6.37 -1.71 0.44
N GLY A 79 5.53 -2.51 -0.24
CA GLY A 79 5.69 -2.83 -1.66
C GLY A 79 5.68 -1.57 -2.54
N PHE A 80 4.74 -0.66 -2.30
CA PHE A 80 4.69 0.64 -2.97
C PHE A 80 5.96 1.47 -2.77
N PHE A 81 6.45 1.58 -1.52
CA PHE A 81 7.73 2.26 -1.24
C PHE A 81 8.92 1.59 -1.94
N ALA A 82 8.96 0.26 -2.00
CA ALA A 82 10.01 -0.45 -2.74
C ALA A 82 9.99 -0.09 -4.23
N GLY A 83 8.81 0.06 -4.83
CA GLY A 83 8.68 0.51 -6.22
C GLY A 83 9.12 1.96 -6.43
N LEU A 84 8.80 2.86 -5.50
CA LEU A 84 9.31 4.24 -5.52
C LEU A 84 10.84 4.28 -5.40
N LEU A 85 11.41 3.53 -4.46
CA LEU A 85 12.86 3.45 -4.27
C LEU A 85 13.53 2.88 -5.51
N LEU A 86 12.97 1.83 -6.12
CA LEU A 86 13.46 1.28 -7.38
C LEU A 86 13.46 2.35 -8.49
N ALA A 87 12.40 3.15 -8.59
CA ALA A 87 12.31 4.23 -9.57
C ALA A 87 13.27 5.40 -9.32
N MET A 88 13.87 5.49 -8.12
CA MET A 88 14.96 6.43 -7.84
C MET A 88 16.31 5.90 -8.33
N PHE A 89 16.49 4.59 -8.45
CA PHE A 89 17.67 4.02 -9.10
C PHE A 89 17.54 4.28 -10.61
N GLY A 90 18.57 4.90 -11.19
CA GLY A 90 18.62 5.18 -12.61
C GLY A 90 18.44 3.90 -13.45
N GLY A 91 17.67 4.01 -14.53
CA GLY A 91 17.45 2.95 -15.48
C GLY A 91 18.70 2.64 -16.32
N PRO A 92 18.66 1.56 -17.13
CA PRO A 92 19.80 1.12 -17.94
C PRO A 92 20.27 2.15 -18.98
N GLY A 93 19.43 3.14 -19.32
CA GLY A 93 19.78 4.28 -20.17
C GLY A 93 20.38 5.48 -19.43
N GLY A 94 20.56 5.40 -18.10
CA GLY A 94 20.99 6.51 -17.25
C GLY A 94 19.86 7.42 -16.76
N ASP A 95 18.62 7.18 -17.21
CA ASP A 95 17.45 8.00 -16.85
C ASP A 95 16.87 7.63 -15.48
N VAL A 96 16.57 8.61 -14.64
CA VAL A 96 15.84 8.40 -13.38
C VAL A 96 14.34 8.56 -13.63
N LEU A 97 13.55 7.54 -13.30
CA LEU A 97 12.11 7.54 -13.56
C LEU A 97 11.34 8.47 -12.61
N LEU A 98 11.79 8.59 -11.36
CA LEU A 98 11.17 9.48 -10.39
C LEU A 98 11.62 10.93 -10.65
N LEU A 99 10.69 11.79 -11.08
CA LEU A 99 10.99 13.20 -11.34
C LEU A 99 11.32 13.96 -10.04
N SER A 100 12.33 14.82 -10.05
CA SER A 100 12.65 15.69 -8.91
C SER A 100 11.83 16.99 -8.93
N ASP A 101 10.51 16.88 -9.03
CA ASP A 101 9.58 18.01 -9.06
C ASP A 101 8.39 17.83 -8.09
N TRP A 102 7.49 18.82 -8.07
CA TRP A 102 6.33 18.82 -7.18
C TRP A 102 5.36 17.64 -7.43
N ARG A 103 5.38 17.01 -8.61
CA ARG A 103 4.48 15.90 -8.95
C ARG A 103 4.86 14.66 -8.15
N THR A 104 6.15 14.47 -7.89
CA THR A 104 6.63 13.41 -7.00
C THR A 104 6.16 13.62 -5.57
N LEU A 105 6.08 14.88 -5.10
CA LEU A 105 5.48 15.17 -3.79
C LEU A 105 3.99 14.78 -3.77
N VAL A 106 3.24 15.05 -4.85
CA VAL A 106 1.84 14.61 -4.99
C VAL A 106 1.72 13.09 -5.02
N LEU A 107 2.64 12.39 -5.69
CA LEU A 107 2.66 10.93 -5.72
C LEU A 107 2.94 10.34 -4.34
N ILE A 108 3.97 10.82 -3.65
CA ILE A 108 4.36 10.31 -2.33
C ILE A 108 3.26 10.64 -1.32
N ALA A 109 2.83 11.90 -1.24
CA ALA A 109 1.79 12.31 -0.30
C ALA A 109 0.45 11.65 -0.65
N GLY A 110 0.01 11.71 -1.90
CA GLY A 110 -1.24 11.11 -2.36
C GLY A 110 -1.25 9.59 -2.21
N GLY A 111 -0.15 8.92 -2.54
CA GLY A 111 -0.02 7.46 -2.46
C GLY A 111 0.07 6.92 -1.03
N VAL A 112 0.64 7.67 -0.09
CA VAL A 112 0.96 7.17 1.27
C VAL A 112 0.04 7.76 2.34
N PHE A 113 -0.35 9.03 2.25
CA PHE A 113 -1.11 9.68 3.31
C PHE A 113 -2.48 9.03 3.55
N PRO A 114 -3.35 8.81 2.54
CA PRO A 114 -4.64 8.16 2.75
C PRO A 114 -4.57 6.77 3.40
N PRO A 115 -3.73 5.81 2.94
CA PRO A 115 -3.65 4.49 3.56
C PRO A 115 -3.01 4.52 4.96
N VAL A 116 -2.10 5.45 5.25
CA VAL A 116 -1.53 5.62 6.60
C VAL A 116 -2.59 6.12 7.58
N VAL A 117 -3.41 7.10 7.19
CA VAL A 117 -4.53 7.56 8.01
C VAL A 117 -5.47 6.39 8.31
N GLN A 118 -5.78 5.56 7.31
CA GLN A 118 -6.59 4.36 7.50
C GLN A 118 -5.99 3.38 8.51
N LEU A 119 -4.69 3.05 8.40
CA LEU A 119 -4.00 2.17 9.34
C LEU A 119 -4.01 2.73 10.77
N PHE A 120 -3.81 4.04 10.90
CA PHE A 120 -3.86 4.75 12.17
C PHE A 120 -5.26 4.59 12.79
N SER A 121 -6.32 4.87 12.05
CA SER A 121 -7.71 4.68 12.51
C SER A 121 -8.00 3.25 12.95
N LEU A 122 -7.54 2.24 12.19
CA LEU A 122 -7.70 0.83 12.57
C LEU A 122 -6.97 0.51 13.89
N ARG A 123 -5.81 1.15 14.12
CA ARG A 123 -5.02 0.94 15.32
C ARG A 123 -5.68 1.53 16.57
N PHE A 124 -6.27 2.72 16.50
CA PHE A 124 -7.02 3.29 17.64
C PHE A 124 -8.22 2.45 18.02
N ALA A 125 -8.99 2.00 17.03
CA ALA A 125 -10.16 1.15 17.28
C ALA A 125 -9.79 -0.13 18.04
N GLN A 126 -8.59 -0.70 17.81
CA GLN A 126 -8.11 -1.85 18.58
C GLN A 126 -7.79 -1.51 20.04
N PHE A 127 -7.20 -0.34 20.30
CA PHE A 127 -6.90 0.08 21.68
C PHE A 127 -8.16 0.34 22.48
N ASP A 128 -9.19 0.95 21.86
CA ASP A 128 -10.47 1.17 22.51
C ASP A 128 -11.15 -0.15 22.90
N GLN A 129 -11.03 -1.18 22.06
CA GLN A 129 -11.54 -2.53 22.36
C GLN A 129 -10.81 -3.17 23.54
N LEU A 130 -9.47 -3.04 23.62
CA LEU A 130 -8.68 -3.54 24.74
C LEU A 130 -9.07 -2.84 26.05
N GLY A 131 -9.25 -1.52 26.02
CA GLY A 131 -9.70 -0.74 27.18
C GLY A 131 -11.15 -1.01 27.58
N ALA A 132 -12.02 -1.42 26.65
CA ALA A 132 -13.38 -1.86 26.95
C ALA A 132 -13.40 -3.26 27.60
N ALA A 133 -12.61 -4.20 27.07
CA ALA A 133 -12.52 -5.55 27.62
C ALA A 133 -11.96 -5.56 29.05
N ALA A 134 -10.97 -4.72 29.35
CA ALA A 134 -10.40 -4.58 30.69
C ALA A 134 -11.37 -3.99 31.73
N ARG A 135 -12.49 -3.38 31.29
CA ARG A 135 -13.51 -2.78 32.17
C ARG A 135 -14.66 -3.72 32.53
N GLN A 136 -14.72 -4.91 31.94
CA GLN A 136 -15.72 -5.92 32.31
C GLN A 136 -15.14 -6.82 33.42
N PRO A 137 -15.59 -6.67 34.68
CA PRO A 137 -15.11 -7.46 35.82
C PRO A 137 -15.62 -8.91 35.81
#